data_AF-V4MX20-F1
#
_entry.id   AF-V4MX20-F1
#
_cell.length_a   1.000
_cell.length_b   1.000
_cell.length_c   1.000
_cell.angle_alpha   90.00
_cell.angle_beta   90.00
_cell.angle_gamma   90.00
#
_symmetry.space_group_name_H-M   'P 1'
#
loop_
_entity.id
_entity.type
_entity.pdbx_description
1 polymer ?
#
loop_
_entity_poly.entity_id
_entity_poly.type
_entity_poly.pdbx_seq_one_letter_code
_entity_poly.pdbx_strand_id
1 'polypeptide(L)'
;MSIFKRKSASNVFVRDLRPGSDNFVIKVNILKVWDGFKVRGGCSLEMVLVDQEDDRIQATVERFFAKSFRKDLVEGRSILINTFKVVDYNSEYRTTQTHFKIVFYATTTVSGCLNFPQEVPEKYMKSFPYILSTDLDNGYLIDVVGQIVRVGHVEDVMAQGKRRSRLKIYLRDESDLQLPCTLWADYAKEVADYVKRNCTSVVVVIIRLACIKNYRGEMSVSNAFNTTQILFDPVCPLVGKYVTLATIRSVANSNLWYYIACKKCEKSFFLLLNVDDGFGGMTVFVMFDKIAQKLFKKTAEEIFEESVGDNSSGLTQSLRDLKGKEFLFKVVVTEDNVKKVKTSFCVNLNAEAPIEKIVPASSRSD
;
A
#
# COMPACT_ATOMS: atom_id res chain seq x y z
N MET A 1 -36.85 5.71 -46.04
CA MET A 1 -36.12 5.00 -44.97
C MET A 1 -34.83 5.76 -44.70
N SER A 2 -34.74 6.46 -43.57
CA SER A 2 -33.49 7.13 -43.17
C SER A 2 -32.55 6.06 -42.61
N ILE A 3 -31.44 5.82 -43.28
CA ILE A 3 -30.37 4.95 -42.80
C ILE A 3 -29.70 5.71 -41.65
N PHE A 4 -30.02 5.35 -40.41
CA PHE A 4 -29.27 5.78 -39.24
C PHE A 4 -27.82 5.28 -39.40
N LYS A 5 -26.91 6.15 -39.86
CA LYS A 5 -25.47 5.94 -39.69
C LYS A 5 -25.20 5.85 -38.20
N ARG A 6 -24.90 4.65 -37.68
CA ARG A 6 -24.32 4.49 -36.34
C ARG A 6 -23.08 5.37 -36.29
N LYS A 7 -23.09 6.43 -35.46
CA LYS A 7 -21.88 7.16 -35.12
C LYS A 7 -20.90 6.15 -34.52
N SER A 8 -19.69 6.07 -35.10
CA SER A 8 -18.61 5.27 -34.53
C SER A 8 -18.33 5.75 -33.11
N ALA A 9 -18.18 4.82 -32.17
CA ALA A 9 -17.92 5.16 -30.78
C ALA A 9 -16.53 5.79 -30.66
N SER A 10 -16.42 6.90 -29.92
CA SER A 10 -15.17 7.62 -29.72
C SER A 10 -14.46 7.12 -28.47
N ASN A 11 -13.15 6.85 -28.57
CA ASN A 11 -12.29 6.67 -27.40
C ASN A 11 -12.15 8.01 -26.68
N VAL A 12 -12.47 8.06 -25.39
CA VAL A 12 -12.45 9.28 -24.58
C VAL A 12 -11.87 9.01 -23.19
N PHE A 13 -11.42 10.07 -22.50
CA PHE A 13 -11.03 10.00 -21.09
C PHE A 13 -12.25 10.16 -20.18
N VAL A 14 -12.12 9.80 -18.91
CA VAL A 14 -13.19 9.92 -17.92
C VAL A 14 -13.64 11.37 -17.77
N ARG A 15 -12.70 12.33 -17.77
CA ARG A 15 -12.98 13.78 -17.71
C ARG A 15 -13.83 14.31 -18.86
N ASP A 16 -13.91 13.60 -19.98
CA ASP A 16 -14.65 14.01 -21.18
C ASP A 16 -16.09 13.49 -21.20
N LEU A 17 -16.45 12.61 -20.25
CA LEU A 17 -17.78 12.04 -20.17
C LEU A 17 -18.83 13.11 -19.84
N ARG A 18 -19.95 13.09 -20.57
CA ARG A 18 -21.08 14.00 -20.39
C ARG A 18 -22.40 13.21 -20.47
N PRO A 19 -23.42 13.58 -19.67
CA PRO A 19 -24.76 13.01 -19.81
C PRO A 19 -25.33 13.21 -21.22
N GLY A 20 -26.19 12.29 -21.67
CA GLY A 20 -26.88 12.39 -22.96
C GLY A 20 -26.11 11.89 -24.18
N SER A 21 -24.89 11.40 -24.01
CA SER A 21 -24.14 10.65 -25.03
C SER A 21 -23.83 9.24 -24.53
N ASP A 22 -24.16 8.25 -25.35
CA ASP A 22 -24.14 6.84 -24.96
C ASP A 22 -23.10 6.01 -25.77
N ASN A 23 -22.46 6.64 -26.77
CA ASN A 23 -21.52 6.00 -27.70
C ASN A 23 -20.06 6.31 -27.36
N PHE A 24 -19.67 6.09 -26.10
CA PHE A 24 -18.29 6.24 -25.65
C PHE A 24 -17.60 4.89 -25.51
N VAL A 25 -16.29 4.89 -25.78
CA VAL A 25 -15.36 3.84 -25.37
C VAL A 25 -14.37 4.42 -24.39
N ILE A 26 -14.20 3.79 -23.23
CA ILE A 26 -13.20 4.19 -22.23
C ILE A 26 -12.24 3.04 -21.95
N LYS A 27 -10.97 3.39 -21.72
CA LYS A 27 -9.91 2.50 -21.26
C LYS A 27 -9.70 2.75 -19.78
N VAL A 28 -9.91 1.74 -18.96
CA VAL A 28 -9.86 1.89 -17.50
C VAL A 28 -9.27 0.67 -16.82
N ASN A 29 -8.61 0.88 -15.68
CA ASN A 29 -8.33 -0.14 -14.70
C ASN A 29 -9.48 -0.22 -13.67
N ILE A 30 -9.81 -1.43 -13.25
CA ILE A 30 -10.83 -1.67 -12.22
C ILE A 30 -10.18 -1.59 -10.85
N LEU A 31 -10.27 -0.44 -10.18
CA LEU A 31 -9.62 -0.22 -8.88
C LEU A 31 -10.30 -1.01 -7.74
N LYS A 32 -11.63 -1.02 -7.71
CA LYS A 32 -12.41 -1.67 -6.65
C LYS A 32 -13.75 -2.15 -7.19
N VAL A 33 -14.23 -3.30 -6.73
CA VAL A 33 -15.56 -3.86 -7.01
C VAL A 33 -16.21 -4.32 -5.70
N TRP A 34 -17.50 -4.06 -5.54
CA TRP A 34 -18.26 -4.54 -4.39
C TRP A 34 -19.74 -4.75 -4.73
N ASP A 35 -20.42 -5.54 -3.90
CA ASP A 35 -21.86 -5.73 -4.02
C ASP A 35 -22.60 -4.56 -3.33
N GLY A 36 -23.43 -3.85 -4.10
CA GLY A 36 -24.30 -2.77 -3.63
C GLY A 36 -25.64 -3.31 -3.16
N PHE A 37 -25.92 -3.25 -1.86
CA PHE A 37 -27.19 -3.73 -1.30
C PHE A 37 -28.27 -2.65 -1.38
N LYS A 38 -29.38 -2.96 -2.07
CA LYS A 38 -30.61 -2.16 -2.05
C LYS A 38 -31.71 -2.88 -1.25
N VAL A 39 -32.50 -2.12 -0.50
CA VAL A 39 -33.51 -2.60 0.47
C VAL A 39 -34.57 -3.54 -0.15
N ARG A 40 -34.81 -3.50 -1.47
CA ARG A 40 -35.82 -4.32 -2.17
C ARG A 40 -35.24 -5.39 -3.10
N GLY A 41 -34.34 -6.21 -2.54
CA GLY A 41 -33.96 -7.53 -3.06
C GLY A 41 -32.98 -7.52 -4.23
N GLY A 42 -31.74 -7.92 -3.99
CA GLY A 42 -30.70 -8.13 -5.00
C GLY A 42 -29.58 -7.10 -4.93
N CYS A 43 -28.37 -7.54 -5.29
CA CYS A 43 -27.17 -6.72 -5.24
C CYS A 43 -26.86 -6.14 -6.62
N SER A 44 -26.68 -4.82 -6.73
CA SER A 44 -25.96 -4.25 -7.86
C SER A 44 -24.47 -4.60 -7.72
N LEU A 45 -23.74 -4.59 -8.83
CA LEU A 45 -22.29 -4.62 -8.80
C LEU A 45 -21.81 -3.18 -8.95
N GLU A 46 -21.20 -2.64 -7.90
CA GLU A 46 -20.63 -1.30 -7.88
C GLU A 46 -19.12 -1.39 -8.06
N MET A 47 -18.52 -0.37 -8.68
CA MET A 47 -17.07 -0.34 -8.89
C MET A 47 -16.53 1.08 -8.99
N VAL A 48 -15.22 1.21 -8.75
CA VAL A 48 -14.43 2.40 -9.09
C VAL A 48 -13.54 2.07 -10.27
N LEU A 49 -13.65 2.85 -11.33
CA LEU A 49 -12.84 2.77 -12.53
C LEU A 49 -11.83 3.92 -12.54
N VAL A 50 -10.64 3.66 -13.05
CA VAL A 50 -9.55 4.64 -13.16
C VAL A 50 -9.05 4.65 -14.59
N ASP A 51 -9.01 5.80 -15.24
CA ASP A 51 -8.42 5.89 -16.57
C ASP A 51 -6.90 6.08 -16.55
N GLN A 52 -6.31 6.33 -17.71
CA GLN A 52 -4.88 6.41 -17.91
C GLN A 52 -4.25 7.68 -17.30
N GLU A 53 -5.06 8.66 -16.92
CA GLU A 53 -4.66 9.94 -16.34
C GLU A 53 -4.93 9.98 -14.82
N ASP A 54 -5.27 8.82 -14.24
CA ASP A 54 -5.77 8.67 -12.87
C ASP A 54 -7.01 9.53 -12.60
N ASP A 55 -7.93 9.64 -13.56
CA ASP A 55 -9.29 10.14 -13.28
C ASP A 55 -10.18 8.98 -12.84
N ARG A 56 -10.74 9.08 -11.62
CA ARG A 56 -11.69 8.11 -11.08
C ARG A 56 -13.11 8.38 -11.57
N ILE A 57 -13.89 7.32 -11.76
CA ILE A 57 -15.35 7.40 -11.90
C ILE A 57 -16.02 6.17 -11.29
N GLN A 58 -17.17 6.37 -10.64
CA GLN A 58 -17.97 5.24 -10.17
C GLN A 58 -18.77 4.65 -11.34
N ALA A 59 -18.88 3.32 -11.36
CA ALA A 59 -19.77 2.62 -12.27
C ALA A 59 -20.65 1.61 -11.53
N THR A 60 -21.85 1.36 -12.06
CA THR A 60 -22.80 0.39 -11.51
C THR A 60 -23.37 -0.51 -12.60
N VAL A 61 -23.48 -1.79 -12.28
CA VAL A 61 -24.25 -2.78 -13.03
C VAL A 61 -25.45 -3.17 -12.19
N GLU A 62 -26.65 -2.93 -12.71
CA GLU A 62 -27.86 -3.25 -11.97
C GLU A 62 -28.02 -4.76 -11.74
N ARG A 63 -28.76 -5.13 -10.67
CA ARG A 63 -28.88 -6.50 -10.17
C ARG A 63 -29.16 -7.56 -11.25
N PHE A 64 -29.95 -7.20 -12.27
CA PHE A 64 -30.37 -8.12 -13.33
C PHE A 64 -29.20 -8.55 -14.22
N PHE A 65 -28.16 -7.73 -14.34
CA PHE A 65 -26.99 -7.97 -15.18
C PHE A 65 -25.73 -8.23 -14.34
N ALA A 66 -25.75 -8.00 -13.02
CA ALA A 66 -24.58 -8.16 -12.16
C ALA A 66 -23.91 -9.53 -12.30
N LYS A 67 -24.71 -10.61 -12.39
CA LYS A 67 -24.18 -11.98 -12.52
C LYS A 67 -23.44 -12.22 -13.84
N SER A 68 -23.88 -11.62 -14.96
CA SER A 68 -23.25 -11.83 -16.27
C SER A 68 -21.90 -11.12 -16.35
N PHE A 69 -21.80 -9.91 -15.82
CA PHE A 69 -20.58 -9.09 -15.88
C PHE A 69 -19.51 -9.45 -14.83
N ARG A 70 -19.86 -10.21 -13.78
CA ARG A 70 -18.95 -10.48 -12.66
C ARG A 70 -17.64 -11.17 -13.04
N LYS A 71 -17.63 -11.94 -14.14
CA LYS A 71 -16.44 -12.64 -14.63
C LYS A 71 -15.45 -11.70 -15.33
N ASP A 72 -15.97 -10.62 -15.91
CA ASP A 72 -15.20 -9.65 -16.68
C ASP A 72 -14.72 -8.50 -15.80
N LEU A 73 -15.51 -8.15 -14.78
CA LEU A 73 -15.25 -7.04 -13.86
C LEU A 73 -14.48 -7.51 -12.62
N VAL A 74 -13.18 -7.71 -12.79
CA VAL A 74 -12.26 -8.18 -11.74
C VAL A 74 -11.28 -7.06 -11.35
N GLU A 75 -11.13 -6.80 -10.05
CA GLU A 75 -10.18 -5.81 -9.51
C GLU A 75 -8.76 -6.00 -10.09
N GLY A 76 -8.09 -4.89 -10.39
CA GLY A 76 -6.76 -4.84 -10.96
C GLY A 76 -6.68 -5.07 -12.48
N ARG A 77 -7.75 -5.56 -13.13
CA ARG A 77 -7.75 -5.73 -14.60
C ARG A 77 -7.95 -4.40 -15.33
N SER A 78 -7.23 -4.25 -16.43
CA SER A 78 -7.44 -3.17 -17.39
C SER A 78 -8.37 -3.62 -18.51
N ILE A 79 -9.43 -2.83 -18.74
CA ILE A 79 -10.53 -3.17 -19.65
C ILE A 79 -10.90 -1.99 -20.55
N LEU A 80 -11.49 -2.33 -21.69
CA LEU A 80 -12.23 -1.44 -22.57
C LEU A 80 -13.72 -1.63 -22.29
N ILE A 81 -14.41 -0.54 -21.95
CA ILE A 81 -15.86 -0.51 -21.77
C ILE A 81 -16.44 0.29 -22.91
N ASN A 82 -17.39 -0.29 -23.63
CA ASN A 82 -18.09 0.37 -24.73
C ASN A 82 -19.60 0.34 -24.49
N THR A 83 -20.24 1.47 -24.80
CA THR A 83 -21.69 1.67 -24.75
C THR A 83 -22.23 1.59 -23.33
N PHE A 84 -22.45 2.74 -22.71
CA PHE A 84 -22.92 2.86 -21.34
C PHE A 84 -23.64 4.20 -21.14
N LYS A 85 -24.42 4.29 -20.07
CA LYS A 85 -25.12 5.52 -19.72
C LYS A 85 -24.29 6.34 -18.75
N VAL A 86 -24.19 7.65 -18.99
CA VAL A 86 -23.64 8.61 -18.02
C VAL A 86 -24.81 9.33 -17.34
N VAL A 87 -24.84 9.32 -16.01
CA VAL A 87 -25.90 9.96 -15.21
C VAL A 87 -25.30 10.81 -14.11
N ASP A 88 -26.05 11.82 -13.68
CA ASP A 88 -25.69 12.62 -12.51
C ASP A 88 -25.60 11.75 -11.25
N TYR A 89 -24.58 12.03 -10.45
CA TYR A 89 -24.28 11.34 -9.22
C TYR A 89 -23.71 12.31 -8.19
N ASN A 90 -24.50 12.55 -7.15
CA ASN A 90 -24.11 13.43 -6.05
C ASN A 90 -24.25 12.66 -4.74
N SER A 91 -23.22 11.86 -4.44
CA SER A 91 -23.06 11.16 -3.15
C SER A 91 -22.30 12.04 -2.16
N GLU A 92 -22.53 11.84 -0.87
CA GLU A 92 -21.74 12.48 0.20
C GLU A 92 -20.27 12.04 0.16
N TYR A 93 -20.00 10.84 -0.35
CA TYR A 93 -18.65 10.28 -0.52
C TYR A 93 -18.43 9.97 -2.00
N ARG A 94 -17.82 10.89 -2.74
CA ARG A 94 -17.54 10.72 -4.16
C ARG A 94 -16.14 10.14 -4.34
N THR A 95 -15.94 9.29 -5.33
CA THR A 95 -14.60 8.78 -5.66
C THR A 95 -13.75 9.82 -6.42
N THR A 96 -14.38 10.91 -6.83
CA THR A 96 -13.85 11.91 -7.76
C THR A 96 -14.66 13.22 -7.63
N GLN A 97 -14.12 14.32 -8.14
CA GLN A 97 -14.84 15.59 -8.22
C GLN A 97 -15.93 15.58 -9.30
N THR A 98 -15.89 14.65 -10.27
CA THR A 98 -16.92 14.58 -11.31
C THR A 98 -18.27 14.21 -10.71
N HIS A 99 -19.31 14.94 -11.07
CA HIS A 99 -20.69 14.72 -10.61
C HIS A 99 -21.43 13.64 -11.42
N PHE A 100 -20.69 12.71 -12.04
CA PHE A 100 -21.27 11.69 -12.90
C PHE A 100 -20.89 10.29 -12.44
N LYS A 101 -21.73 9.32 -12.78
CA LYS A 101 -21.40 7.90 -12.73
C LYS A 101 -21.79 7.21 -14.03
N ILE A 102 -21.18 6.06 -14.24
CA ILE A 102 -21.50 5.17 -15.34
C ILE A 102 -22.56 4.15 -14.89
N VAL A 103 -23.54 3.88 -15.74
CA VAL A 103 -24.52 2.80 -15.57
C VAL A 103 -24.44 1.89 -16.79
N PHE A 104 -24.21 0.60 -16.55
CA PHE A 104 -24.11 -0.38 -17.63
C PHE A 104 -25.49 -0.71 -18.20
N TYR A 105 -25.54 -0.86 -19.52
CA TYR A 105 -26.64 -1.47 -20.23
C TYR A 105 -26.49 -2.99 -20.27
N ALA A 106 -27.57 -3.70 -20.60
CA ALA A 106 -27.49 -5.13 -20.95
C ALA A 106 -26.55 -5.39 -22.13
N THR A 107 -26.40 -4.40 -23.02
CA THR A 107 -25.59 -4.46 -24.24
C THR A 107 -24.19 -3.85 -24.06
N THR A 108 -23.82 -3.39 -22.85
CA THR A 108 -22.45 -2.91 -22.59
C THR A 108 -21.48 -4.04 -22.86
N THR A 109 -20.43 -3.76 -23.64
CA THR A 109 -19.38 -4.76 -23.91
C THR A 109 -18.14 -4.44 -23.12
N VAL A 110 -17.56 -5.46 -22.49
CA VAL A 110 -16.30 -5.38 -21.76
C VAL A 110 -15.29 -6.28 -22.46
N SER A 111 -14.08 -5.77 -22.70
CA SER A 111 -12.98 -6.55 -23.27
C SER A 111 -11.66 -6.18 -22.60
N GLY A 112 -10.66 -7.06 -22.65
CA GLY A 112 -9.35 -6.79 -22.06
C GLY A 112 -8.61 -5.66 -22.77
N CYS A 113 -7.89 -4.82 -22.00
CA CYS A 113 -7.06 -3.75 -22.53
C CYS A 113 -5.58 -4.05 -22.25
N LEU A 114 -4.88 -4.62 -23.24
CA LEU A 114 -3.46 -4.98 -23.11
C LEU A 114 -2.51 -3.77 -23.06
N ASN A 115 -2.91 -2.65 -23.66
CA ASN A 115 -2.08 -1.45 -23.79
C ASN A 115 -2.43 -0.38 -22.75
N PHE A 116 -2.81 -0.78 -21.53
CA PHE A 116 -3.02 0.16 -20.43
C PHE A 116 -1.66 0.48 -19.78
N PRO A 117 -1.36 1.75 -19.43
CA PRO A 117 -0.09 2.11 -18.81
C PRO A 117 0.18 1.30 -17.55
N GLN A 118 1.42 0.84 -17.37
CA GLN A 118 1.84 0.14 -16.16
C GLN A 118 1.91 1.09 -14.96
N GLU A 119 2.26 2.34 -15.21
CA GLU A 119 2.26 3.43 -14.24
C GLU A 119 1.22 4.47 -14.67
N VAL A 120 0.37 4.86 -13.73
CA VAL A 120 -0.56 5.97 -13.85
C VAL A 120 -0.21 7.02 -12.80
N PRO A 121 -0.55 8.30 -13.02
CA PRO A 121 -0.38 9.33 -12.00
C PRO A 121 -1.03 8.94 -10.66
N GLU A 122 -0.59 9.55 -9.56
CA GLU A 122 -1.12 9.28 -8.21
C GLU A 122 -1.89 10.49 -7.69
N LYS A 123 -2.83 10.99 -8.49
CA LYS A 123 -3.57 12.25 -8.28
C LYS A 123 -4.29 12.29 -6.94
N TYR A 124 -4.76 11.13 -6.47
CA TYR A 124 -5.49 11.00 -5.21
C TYR A 124 -4.60 10.68 -4.01
N MET A 125 -3.32 10.41 -4.20
CA MET A 125 -2.37 10.26 -3.08
C MET A 125 -2.17 11.63 -2.42
N LYS A 126 -2.51 11.76 -1.14
CA LYS A 126 -2.40 13.02 -0.40
C LYS A 126 -1.38 12.93 0.73
N SER A 127 -0.59 13.98 0.88
CA SER A 127 0.35 14.13 1.98
C SER A 127 -0.38 14.44 3.29
N PHE A 128 0.25 14.15 4.42
CA PHE A 128 -0.35 14.40 5.71
C PHE A 128 -0.56 15.90 5.98
N PRO A 129 0.36 16.81 5.61
CA PRO A 129 0.13 18.25 5.73
C PRO A 129 -1.10 18.72 4.96
N TYR A 130 -1.35 18.16 3.76
CA TYR A 130 -2.56 18.46 3.01
C TYR A 130 -3.79 18.04 3.82
N ILE A 131 -3.85 16.80 4.29
CA ILE A 131 -5.00 16.21 5.01
C ILE A 131 -5.29 16.93 6.34
N LEU A 132 -4.25 17.38 7.04
CA LEU A 132 -4.36 18.04 8.33
C LEU A 132 -4.70 19.54 8.21
N SER A 133 -4.73 20.09 7.00
CA SER A 133 -5.14 21.49 6.79
C SER A 133 -6.66 21.67 6.96
N THR A 134 -7.08 22.86 7.39
CA THR A 134 -8.47 23.14 7.79
C THR A 134 -9.40 23.57 6.66
N ASP A 135 -8.91 23.75 5.43
CA ASP A 135 -9.64 24.34 4.28
C ASP A 135 -9.77 23.36 3.10
N LEU A 136 -10.09 22.11 3.40
CA LEU A 136 -10.17 21.05 2.39
C LEU A 136 -11.60 20.80 1.91
N ASP A 137 -11.75 20.62 0.59
CA ASP A 137 -12.90 19.91 0.04
C ASP A 137 -12.81 18.43 0.45
N ASN A 138 -13.50 18.09 1.53
CA ASN A 138 -13.57 16.73 2.09
C ASN A 138 -14.61 15.84 1.38
N GLY A 139 -15.20 16.31 0.27
CA GLY A 139 -16.29 15.63 -0.42
C GLY A 139 -15.88 14.46 -1.31
N TYR A 140 -14.58 14.14 -1.39
CA TYR A 140 -14.08 13.04 -2.21
C TYR A 140 -13.08 12.13 -1.48
N LEU A 141 -13.01 10.88 -1.95
CA LEU A 141 -12.13 9.86 -1.40
C LEU A 141 -10.69 10.03 -1.88
N ILE A 142 -9.75 9.92 -0.95
CA ILE A 142 -8.31 10.07 -1.17
C ILE A 142 -7.57 8.77 -0.94
N ASP A 143 -6.30 8.74 -1.33
CA ASP A 143 -5.37 7.69 -0.97
C ASP A 143 -4.30 8.27 -0.04
N VAL A 144 -3.82 7.43 0.88
CA VAL A 144 -2.76 7.81 1.81
C VAL A 144 -1.81 6.64 2.03
N VAL A 145 -0.52 6.94 2.09
CA VAL A 145 0.54 5.99 2.43
C VAL A 145 1.15 6.40 3.76
N GLY A 146 1.42 5.43 4.63
CA GLY A 146 2.10 5.72 5.89
C GLY A 146 2.47 4.48 6.69
N GLN A 147 3.44 4.65 7.58
CA GLN A 147 3.80 3.65 8.56
C GLN A 147 2.81 3.63 9.72
N ILE A 148 2.30 2.46 10.10
CA ILE A 148 1.55 2.30 11.35
C ILE A 148 2.52 2.39 12.53
N VAL A 149 2.38 3.42 13.37
CA VAL A 149 3.25 3.64 14.55
C VAL A 149 2.55 3.47 15.89
N ARG A 150 1.23 3.58 15.92
CA ARG A 150 0.41 3.32 17.11
C ARG A 150 -0.87 2.61 16.71
N VAL A 151 -1.28 1.63 17.50
CA VAL A 151 -2.50 0.85 17.30
C VAL A 151 -3.23 0.78 18.64
N GLY A 152 -4.47 1.24 18.65
CA GLY A 152 -5.37 1.11 19.79
C GLY A 152 -5.96 -0.29 19.91
N HIS A 153 -6.93 -0.45 20.79
CA HIS A 153 -7.69 -1.69 20.88
C HIS A 153 -8.85 -1.67 19.90
N VAL A 154 -9.26 -2.87 19.44
CA VAL A 154 -10.51 -3.03 18.72
C VAL A 154 -11.65 -2.90 19.73
N GLU A 155 -12.49 -1.90 19.55
CA GLU A 155 -13.61 -1.58 20.44
C GLU A 155 -14.93 -1.81 19.71
N ASP A 156 -15.92 -2.40 20.37
CA ASP A 156 -17.29 -2.43 19.85
C ASP A 156 -18.03 -1.17 20.28
N VAL A 157 -18.44 -0.36 19.31
CA VAL A 157 -19.13 0.91 19.56
C VAL A 157 -20.46 0.97 18.83
N MET A 158 -21.42 1.71 19.40
CA MET A 158 -22.67 2.05 18.73
C MET A 158 -22.46 3.23 17.80
N ALA A 159 -22.55 3.02 16.49
CA ALA A 159 -22.45 4.06 15.48
C ALA A 159 -23.62 3.97 14.51
N GLN A 160 -24.36 5.07 14.34
CA GLN A 160 -25.58 5.14 13.51
C GLN A 160 -26.59 4.01 13.84
N GLY A 161 -26.81 3.75 15.13
CA GLY A 161 -27.74 2.73 15.62
C GLY A 161 -27.30 1.27 15.40
N LYS A 162 -26.08 1.03 14.89
CA LYS A 162 -25.53 -0.32 14.70
C LYS A 162 -24.28 -0.53 15.55
N ARG A 163 -24.13 -1.72 16.14
CA ARG A 163 -22.87 -2.16 16.76
C ARG A 163 -21.83 -2.35 15.66
N ARG A 164 -20.68 -1.70 15.80
CA ARG A 164 -19.57 -1.80 14.85
C ARG A 164 -18.26 -1.85 15.62
N SER A 165 -17.37 -2.73 15.21
CA SER A 165 -16.00 -2.71 15.70
C SER A 165 -15.29 -1.48 15.15
N ARG A 166 -14.44 -0.85 15.97
CA ARG A 166 -13.67 0.35 15.67
C ARG A 166 -12.24 0.15 16.12
N LEU A 167 -11.28 0.56 15.28
CA LEU A 167 -9.87 0.60 15.62
C LEU A 167 -9.32 1.98 15.31
N LYS A 168 -8.61 2.58 16.28
CA LYS A 168 -7.83 3.78 16.05
C LYS A 168 -6.36 3.41 15.83
N ILE A 169 -5.79 3.88 14.74
CA ILE A 169 -4.35 3.77 14.46
C ILE A 169 -3.77 5.14 14.16
N TYR A 170 -2.45 5.26 14.22
CA TYR A 170 -1.73 6.47 13.79
C TYR A 170 -0.76 6.07 12.70
N LEU A 171 -0.91 6.75 11.57
CA LEU A 171 0.02 6.65 10.45
C LEU A 171 1.12 7.69 10.64
N ARG A 172 2.30 7.39 10.14
CA ARG A 172 3.46 8.28 10.12
C ARG A 172 4.05 8.36 8.71
N ASP A 173 4.35 9.56 8.24
CA ASP A 173 5.00 9.79 6.95
C ASP A 173 6.53 9.92 7.09
N GLU A 174 7.22 10.23 5.98
CA GLU A 174 8.67 10.41 5.93
C GLU A 174 9.17 11.64 6.70
N SER A 175 8.28 12.58 7.03
CA SER A 175 8.58 13.78 7.80
C SER A 175 8.32 13.61 9.30
N ASP A 176 8.10 12.37 9.76
CA ASP A 176 7.72 12.00 11.13
C ASP A 176 6.36 12.58 11.57
N LEU A 177 5.58 13.15 10.64
CA LEU A 177 4.27 13.72 10.92
C LEU A 177 3.28 12.57 11.10
N GLN A 178 2.39 12.70 12.09
CA GLN A 178 1.41 11.67 12.40
C GLN A 178 0.00 12.06 11.97
N LEU A 179 -0.69 11.12 11.35
CA LEU A 179 -2.07 11.24 10.91
C LEU A 179 -2.95 10.23 11.66
N PRO A 180 -3.92 10.69 12.46
CA PRO A 180 -4.91 9.82 13.07
C PRO A 180 -5.75 9.11 12.00
N CYS A 181 -5.99 7.81 12.18
CA CYS A 181 -6.83 7.01 11.30
C CYS A 181 -7.81 6.17 12.12
N THR A 182 -9.10 6.24 11.79
CA THR A 182 -10.14 5.42 12.42
C THR A 182 -10.73 4.44 11.42
N LEU A 183 -10.54 3.14 11.68
CA LEU A 183 -11.04 2.04 10.87
C LEU A 183 -12.27 1.40 11.52
N TRP A 184 -13.20 0.91 10.70
CA TRP A 184 -14.49 0.40 11.15
C TRP A 184 -14.80 -0.98 10.58
N ALA A 185 -15.61 -1.74 11.32
CA ALA A 185 -16.08 -3.08 10.97
C ALA A 185 -14.92 -4.02 10.62
N ASP A 186 -14.99 -4.74 9.50
CA ASP A 186 -14.01 -5.76 9.17
C ASP A 186 -12.62 -5.18 8.86
N TYR A 187 -12.54 -3.93 8.38
CA TYR A 187 -11.27 -3.22 8.21
C TYR A 187 -10.52 -3.04 9.54
N ALA A 188 -11.25 -2.80 10.63
CA ALA A 188 -10.66 -2.67 11.96
C ALA A 188 -10.01 -3.99 12.42
N LYS A 189 -10.70 -5.11 12.15
CA LYS A 189 -10.22 -6.45 12.50
C LYS A 189 -9.03 -6.85 11.62
N GLU A 190 -9.13 -6.62 10.31
CA GLU A 190 -8.08 -6.92 9.34
C GLU A 190 -6.75 -6.25 9.71
N VAL A 191 -6.79 -4.94 10.00
CA VAL A 191 -5.57 -4.21 10.39
C VAL A 191 -5.06 -4.65 11.76
N ALA A 192 -5.93 -4.87 12.75
CA ALA A 192 -5.52 -5.38 14.05
C ALA A 192 -4.82 -6.74 13.94
N ASP A 193 -5.41 -7.67 13.18
CA ASP A 193 -4.87 -9.02 12.98
C ASP A 193 -3.58 -9.00 12.17
N TYR A 194 -3.46 -8.15 11.16
CA TYR A 194 -2.21 -7.99 10.40
C TYR A 194 -1.09 -7.44 11.28
N VAL A 195 -1.34 -6.35 12.01
CA VAL A 195 -0.32 -5.74 12.89
C VAL A 195 0.05 -6.70 14.02
N LYS A 196 -0.91 -7.43 14.59
CA LYS A 196 -0.63 -8.44 15.63
C LYS A 196 0.28 -9.54 15.12
N ARG A 197 0.06 -10.04 13.90
CA ARG A 197 0.93 -11.06 13.26
C ARG A 197 2.31 -10.51 12.93
N ASN A 198 2.42 -9.21 12.67
CA ASN A 198 3.66 -8.52 12.28
C ASN A 198 4.17 -7.56 13.37
N CYS A 199 3.89 -7.84 14.65
CA CYS A 199 4.07 -6.89 15.76
C CYS A 199 5.52 -6.47 16.05
N THR A 200 6.47 -7.17 15.43
CA THR A 200 7.91 -6.94 15.53
C THR A 200 8.50 -6.38 14.24
N SER A 201 7.65 -6.01 13.28
CA SER A 201 8.02 -5.46 11.99
C SER A 201 7.40 -4.07 11.83
N VAL A 202 8.06 -3.21 11.07
CA VAL A 202 7.44 -1.95 10.68
C VAL A 202 6.40 -2.26 9.61
N VAL A 203 5.14 -1.90 9.83
CA VAL A 203 4.06 -2.09 8.86
C VAL A 203 3.82 -0.76 8.15
N VAL A 204 3.98 -0.73 6.82
CA VAL A 204 3.55 0.39 5.98
C VAL A 204 2.26 -0.01 5.29
N VAL A 205 1.30 0.91 5.24
CA VAL A 205 0.02 0.69 4.58
C VAL A 205 -0.23 1.75 3.53
N ILE A 206 -0.85 1.33 2.43
CA ILE A 206 -1.57 2.23 1.53
C ILE A 206 -3.05 2.03 1.79
N ILE A 207 -3.74 3.09 2.21
CA ILE A 207 -5.20 3.11 2.35
C ILE A 207 -5.76 3.90 1.17
N ARG A 208 -6.36 3.19 0.22
CA ARG A 208 -7.01 3.80 -0.95
C ARG A 208 -8.49 4.02 -0.71
N LEU A 209 -9.03 5.05 -1.34
CA LEU A 209 -10.45 5.42 -1.25
C LEU A 209 -10.89 5.67 0.21
N ALA A 210 -10.06 6.40 0.96
CA ALA A 210 -10.30 6.83 2.33
C ALA A 210 -11.05 8.18 2.40
N CYS A 211 -11.85 8.37 3.43
CA CYS A 211 -12.53 9.62 3.73
C CYS A 211 -11.65 10.49 4.64
N ILE A 212 -11.56 11.78 4.35
CA ILE A 212 -11.09 12.77 5.34
C ILE A 212 -12.23 13.07 6.31
N LYS A 213 -11.93 13.11 7.60
CA LYS A 213 -12.89 13.33 8.68
C LYS A 213 -12.37 14.39 9.64
N ASN A 214 -13.20 15.40 9.90
CA ASN A 214 -13.02 16.32 11.00
C ASN A 214 -13.99 15.92 12.12
N TYR A 215 -13.46 15.47 13.25
CA TYR A 215 -14.26 15.19 14.44
C TYR A 215 -13.81 16.09 15.58
N ARG A 216 -14.67 17.05 15.96
CA ARG A 216 -14.39 18.00 17.05
C ARG A 216 -13.07 18.77 16.87
N GLY A 217 -12.71 19.12 15.63
CA GLY A 217 -11.48 19.85 15.32
C GLY A 217 -10.27 18.96 15.06
N GLU A 218 -10.38 17.64 15.25
CA GLU A 218 -9.30 16.69 14.94
C GLU A 218 -9.48 16.15 13.52
N MET A 219 -8.55 16.51 12.64
CA MET A 219 -8.47 15.96 11.28
C MET A 219 -7.91 14.54 11.31
N SER A 220 -8.55 13.65 10.56
CA SER A 220 -8.23 12.22 10.53
C SER A 220 -8.64 11.60 9.20
N VAL A 221 -8.20 10.38 8.94
CA VAL A 221 -8.70 9.56 7.84
C VAL A 221 -9.53 8.38 8.35
N SER A 222 -10.51 7.95 7.57
CA SER A 222 -11.37 6.82 7.90
C SER A 222 -11.75 6.03 6.65
N ASN A 223 -12.04 4.74 6.79
CA ASN A 223 -12.48 3.95 5.65
C ASN A 223 -13.91 4.33 5.20
N ALA A 224 -14.13 4.35 3.89
CA ALA A 224 -15.44 4.27 3.28
C ALA A 224 -15.93 2.82 3.29
N PHE A 225 -17.15 2.56 3.77
CA PHE A 225 -17.69 1.20 3.83
C PHE A 225 -17.79 0.58 2.44
N ASN A 226 -17.36 -0.68 2.31
CA ASN A 226 -17.33 -1.51 1.10
C ASN A 226 -16.34 -1.06 0.00
N THR A 227 -15.88 0.19 0.02
CA THR A 227 -15.10 0.79 -1.07
C THR A 227 -13.61 0.90 -0.76
N THR A 228 -13.22 1.19 0.49
CA THR A 228 -11.80 1.33 0.85
C THR A 228 -11.02 0.05 0.57
N GLN A 229 -9.78 0.21 0.11
CA GLN A 229 -8.80 -0.86 -0.04
C GLN A 229 -7.61 -0.58 0.87
N ILE A 230 -7.20 -1.57 1.67
CA ILE A 230 -6.02 -1.48 2.53
C ILE A 230 -4.98 -2.44 1.95
N LEU A 231 -3.82 -1.91 1.58
CA LEU A 231 -2.70 -2.69 1.08
C LEU A 231 -1.60 -2.65 2.13
N PHE A 232 -1.24 -3.82 2.67
CA PHE A 232 -0.16 -3.95 3.63
C PHE A 232 1.16 -4.24 2.94
N ASP A 233 2.17 -3.45 3.25
CA ASP A 233 3.53 -3.51 2.72
C ASP A 233 3.57 -3.82 1.21
N PRO A 234 2.82 -3.07 0.36
CA PRO A 234 2.76 -3.35 -1.06
C PRO A 234 4.13 -3.09 -1.71
N VAL A 235 4.48 -3.93 -2.68
CA VAL A 235 5.68 -3.73 -3.51
C VAL A 235 5.34 -2.70 -4.58
N CYS A 236 5.61 -1.42 -4.32
CA CYS A 236 5.44 -0.35 -5.29
C CYS A 236 6.43 0.80 -5.05
N PRO A 237 6.68 1.68 -6.05
CA PRO A 237 7.64 2.77 -5.94
C PRO A 237 7.42 3.70 -4.73
N LEU A 238 6.16 3.95 -4.37
CA LEU A 238 5.78 4.72 -3.17
C LEU A 238 6.33 4.15 -1.87
N VAL A 239 6.34 2.82 -1.74
CA VAL A 239 6.88 2.11 -0.57
C VAL A 239 8.40 1.89 -0.71
N GLY A 240 8.92 1.91 -1.94
CA GLY A 240 10.36 1.86 -2.23
C GLY A 240 11.16 3.00 -1.59
N LYS A 241 10.54 4.14 -1.25
CA LYS A 241 11.18 5.21 -0.44
C LYS A 241 11.51 4.79 0.99
N TYR A 242 10.97 3.68 1.46
CA TYR A 242 11.19 3.14 2.81
C TYR A 242 12.00 1.84 2.79
N VAL A 243 12.33 1.28 1.61
CA VAL A 243 12.87 -0.08 1.45
C VAL A 243 13.92 -0.12 0.35
N THR A 244 15.13 -0.59 0.64
CA THR A 244 16.23 -0.77 -0.32
C THR A 244 16.69 -2.22 -0.36
N LEU A 245 16.99 -2.71 -1.56
CA LEU A 245 17.76 -3.95 -1.74
C LEU A 245 19.22 -3.62 -1.46
N ALA A 246 19.91 -4.41 -0.64
CA ALA A 246 21.33 -4.22 -0.41
C ALA A 246 22.04 -5.54 -0.12
N THR A 247 23.29 -5.63 -0.56
CA THR A 247 24.18 -6.76 -0.30
C THR A 247 25.06 -6.46 0.91
N ILE A 248 25.08 -7.37 1.90
CA ILE A 248 25.97 -7.25 3.05
C ILE A 248 27.41 -7.54 2.61
N ARG A 249 28.31 -6.57 2.75
CA ARG A 249 29.73 -6.70 2.42
C ARG A 249 30.57 -7.15 3.60
N SER A 250 30.23 -6.72 4.81
CA SER A 250 30.89 -7.12 6.06
C SER A 250 30.13 -6.69 7.31
N VAL A 251 30.40 -7.34 8.45
CA VAL A 251 30.03 -6.84 9.78
C VAL A 251 31.15 -5.92 10.29
N ALA A 252 30.86 -4.63 10.45
CA ALA A 252 31.82 -3.58 10.77
C ALA A 252 32.29 -3.61 12.23
N ASN A 253 31.46 -4.08 13.15
CA ASN A 253 31.78 -4.18 14.58
C ASN A 253 32.02 -5.63 15.02
N SER A 254 32.98 -6.29 14.36
CA SER A 254 33.29 -7.72 14.55
C SER A 254 33.55 -8.18 15.99
N ASN A 255 33.98 -7.28 16.88
CA ASN A 255 34.28 -7.59 18.29
C ASN A 255 33.25 -7.00 19.28
N LEU A 256 32.26 -6.25 18.78
CA LEU A 256 31.26 -5.53 19.57
C LEU A 256 29.85 -5.71 18.96
N TRP A 257 29.61 -6.88 18.38
CA TRP A 257 28.38 -7.22 17.67
C TRP A 257 27.19 -7.50 18.60
N TYR A 258 27.44 -7.52 19.91
CA TYR A 258 26.43 -7.65 20.96
C TYR A 258 26.74 -6.71 22.12
N TYR A 259 25.72 -6.48 22.96
CA TYR A 259 25.86 -5.79 24.24
C TYR A 259 25.07 -6.54 25.32
N ILE A 260 25.42 -6.30 26.58
CA ILE A 260 24.70 -6.85 27.73
C ILE A 260 23.61 -5.83 28.11
N ALA A 261 22.35 -6.14 27.78
CA ALA A 261 21.24 -5.20 27.95
C ALA A 261 20.82 -5.01 29.42
N CYS A 262 21.07 -5.99 30.29
CA CYS A 262 20.77 -5.93 31.73
C CYS A 262 21.66 -6.92 32.50
N LYS A 263 22.03 -6.60 33.75
CA LYS A 263 22.89 -7.45 34.61
C LYS A 263 22.33 -8.87 34.88
N LYS A 264 21.06 -9.12 34.59
CA LYS A 264 20.37 -10.42 34.73
C LYS A 264 19.93 -11.04 33.40
N CYS A 265 20.10 -10.35 32.27
CA CYS A 265 19.58 -10.79 30.97
C CYS A 265 20.69 -11.34 30.06
N GLU A 266 20.26 -12.10 29.05
CA GLU A 266 21.06 -12.64 27.95
C GLU A 266 21.68 -11.52 27.08
N LYS A 267 22.77 -11.84 26.36
CA LYS A 267 23.36 -10.94 25.35
C LYS A 267 22.32 -10.54 24.30
N SER A 268 22.44 -9.31 23.78
CA SER A 268 21.55 -8.77 22.72
C SER A 268 22.36 -8.31 21.50
N PHE A 269 21.86 -8.55 20.29
CA PHE A 269 22.57 -8.11 19.07
C PHE A 269 22.59 -6.59 18.91
N PHE A 270 23.75 -6.11 18.45
CA PHE A 270 23.98 -4.79 17.91
C PHE A 270 24.92 -4.93 16.72
N LEU A 271 24.37 -5.05 15.50
CA LEU A 271 25.15 -5.28 14.30
C LEU A 271 25.28 -4.00 13.48
N LEU A 272 26.50 -3.66 13.10
CA LEU A 272 26.81 -2.67 12.08
C LEU A 272 27.16 -3.41 10.80
N LEU A 273 26.30 -3.33 9.80
CA LEU A 273 26.44 -4.02 8.52
C LEU A 273 26.89 -3.02 7.47
N ASN A 274 28.07 -3.21 6.90
CA ASN A 274 28.45 -2.48 5.69
C ASN A 274 27.68 -3.07 4.53
N VAL A 275 26.86 -2.27 3.87
CA VAL A 275 26.01 -2.69 2.76
C VAL A 275 26.27 -1.83 1.54
N ASP A 276 26.00 -2.42 0.38
CA ASP A 276 26.12 -1.78 -0.94
C ASP A 276 24.85 -2.13 -1.73
N ASP A 277 24.30 -1.14 -2.43
CA ASP A 277 23.09 -1.25 -3.25
C ASP A 277 23.41 -1.52 -4.74
N GLY A 278 24.69 -1.62 -5.11
CA GLY A 278 25.14 -1.87 -6.48
C GLY A 278 25.33 -0.60 -7.33
N PHE A 279 25.05 0.59 -6.78
CA PHE A 279 25.25 1.87 -7.45
C PHE A 279 26.56 2.58 -7.06
N GLY A 280 27.46 1.86 -6.38
CA GLY A 280 28.83 2.30 -6.10
C GLY A 280 29.01 3.04 -4.77
N GLY A 281 28.00 3.07 -3.90
CA GLY A 281 28.06 3.65 -2.56
C GLY A 281 27.98 2.58 -1.46
N MET A 282 28.91 2.60 -0.51
CA MET A 282 28.79 1.80 0.73
C MET A 282 28.19 2.65 1.87
N THR A 283 27.28 2.05 2.63
CA THR A 283 26.68 2.66 3.82
C THR A 283 26.61 1.67 4.98
N VAL A 284 26.32 2.14 6.18
CA VAL A 284 26.28 1.32 7.40
C VAL A 284 24.83 1.14 7.85
N PHE A 285 24.35 -0.10 7.89
CA PHE A 285 23.06 -0.45 8.47
C PHE A 285 23.22 -0.94 9.91
N VAL A 286 22.38 -0.42 10.80
CA VAL A 286 22.33 -0.78 12.21
C VAL A 286 21.16 -1.74 12.42
N MET A 287 21.46 -2.95 12.87
CA MET A 287 20.48 -3.99 13.14
C MET A 287 20.53 -4.39 14.61
N PHE A 288 19.37 -4.31 15.28
CA PHE A 288 19.23 -4.60 16.70
C PHE A 288 18.62 -5.98 16.96
N ASP A 289 18.81 -6.45 18.18
CA ASP A 289 18.48 -7.77 18.72
C ASP A 289 17.30 -8.51 18.06
N LYS A 290 16.06 -8.01 18.20
CA LYS A 290 14.86 -8.70 17.68
C LYS A 290 14.89 -8.96 16.17
N ILE A 291 15.60 -8.14 15.40
CA ILE A 291 15.69 -8.24 13.95
C ILE A 291 16.77 -9.26 13.58
N ALA A 292 17.91 -9.20 14.26
CA ALA A 292 18.98 -10.18 14.13
C ALA A 292 18.53 -11.58 14.56
N GLN A 293 17.76 -11.72 15.65
CA GLN A 293 17.22 -13.01 16.09
C GLN A 293 16.32 -13.65 15.03
N LYS A 294 15.53 -12.86 14.30
CA LYS A 294 14.73 -13.36 13.17
C LYS A 294 15.60 -13.85 12.02
N LEU A 295 16.69 -13.13 11.75
CA LEU A 295 17.65 -13.46 10.69
C LEU A 295 18.39 -14.76 10.99
N PHE A 296 18.94 -14.91 12.19
CA PHE A 296 19.72 -16.09 12.57
C PHE A 296 18.87 -17.25 13.09
N LYS A 297 17.62 -16.99 13.47
CA LYS A 297 16.77 -17.90 14.24
C LYS A 297 17.45 -18.39 15.53
N LYS A 298 18.29 -17.53 16.11
CA LYS A 298 19.10 -17.75 17.31
C LYS A 298 19.21 -16.47 18.13
N THR A 299 19.42 -16.60 19.44
CA THR A 299 19.74 -15.47 20.33
C THR A 299 21.20 -15.04 20.18
N ALA A 300 21.55 -13.85 20.66
CA ALA A 300 22.95 -13.43 20.66
C ALA A 300 23.79 -14.24 21.65
N GLU A 301 23.18 -14.80 22.69
CA GLU A 301 23.84 -15.70 23.64
C GLU A 301 24.21 -17.03 22.95
N GLU A 302 23.27 -17.65 22.22
CA GLU A 302 23.51 -18.90 21.47
C GLU A 302 24.63 -18.72 20.44
N ILE A 303 24.62 -17.61 19.69
CA ILE A 303 25.69 -17.31 18.74
C ILE A 303 27.03 -17.04 19.45
N PHE A 304 27.01 -16.42 20.64
CA PHE A 304 28.23 -16.16 21.39
C PHE A 304 28.86 -17.45 21.93
N GLU A 305 28.06 -18.37 22.46
CA GLU A 305 28.54 -19.67 22.95
C GLU A 305 29.20 -20.48 21.82
N GLU A 306 28.68 -20.39 20.59
CA GLU A 306 29.30 -20.99 19.39
C GLU A 306 30.70 -20.43 19.09
N SER A 307 30.97 -19.16 19.40
CA SER A 307 32.33 -18.59 19.22
C SER A 307 33.36 -19.03 20.25
N VAL A 308 32.95 -19.44 21.45
CA VAL A 308 33.89 -19.79 22.53
C VAL A 308 34.64 -21.10 22.22
N GLY A 309 34.09 -21.95 21.34
CA GLY A 309 34.72 -23.18 20.88
C GLY A 309 35.65 -23.04 19.66
N ASP A 310 35.73 -21.85 19.03
CA ASP A 310 36.42 -21.66 17.76
C ASP A 310 37.61 -20.71 17.91
N ASN A 311 38.84 -21.22 17.73
CA ASN A 311 40.10 -20.47 17.95
C ASN A 311 40.40 -19.43 16.85
N SER A 312 39.41 -19.00 16.06
CA SER A 312 39.58 -18.07 14.95
C SER A 312 38.82 -16.75 15.15
N SER A 313 39.57 -15.69 15.47
CA SER A 313 39.24 -14.25 15.32
C SER A 313 37.75 -13.83 15.34
N GLY A 314 37.24 -13.42 16.50
CA GLY A 314 36.21 -12.38 16.72
C GLY A 314 34.77 -12.60 16.22
N LEU A 315 34.57 -13.14 15.02
CA LEU A 315 33.26 -13.35 14.37
C LEU A 315 32.95 -14.84 14.26
N THR A 316 31.76 -15.21 14.72
CA THR A 316 31.19 -16.55 14.56
C THR A 316 30.94 -16.86 13.09
N GLN A 317 30.92 -18.16 12.73
CA GLN A 317 30.61 -18.57 11.37
C GLN A 317 29.25 -18.03 10.90
N SER A 318 28.23 -18.03 11.78
CA SER A 318 26.90 -17.48 11.45
C SER A 318 26.94 -16.01 11.02
N LEU A 319 27.84 -15.20 11.59
CA LEU A 319 28.02 -13.80 11.18
C LEU A 319 28.82 -13.67 9.89
N ARG A 320 29.79 -14.57 9.65
CA ARG A 320 30.56 -14.61 8.39
C ARG A 320 29.67 -14.98 7.21
N ASP A 321 28.70 -15.86 7.42
CA ASP A 321 27.75 -16.31 6.41
C ASP A 321 26.78 -15.22 5.92
N LEU A 322 26.74 -14.05 6.59
CA LEU A 322 26.00 -12.89 6.09
C LEU A 322 26.68 -12.24 4.90
N LYS A 323 28.00 -12.38 4.76
CA LYS A 323 28.75 -11.72 3.69
C LYS A 323 28.31 -12.25 2.33
N GLY A 324 27.97 -11.33 1.43
CA GLY A 324 27.51 -11.63 0.08
C GLY A 324 26.03 -11.98 -0.02
N LYS A 325 25.30 -12.08 1.11
CA LYS A 325 23.85 -12.21 1.07
C LYS A 325 23.20 -10.87 0.78
N GLU A 326 22.19 -10.92 -0.07
CA GLU A 326 21.36 -9.79 -0.44
C GLU A 326 20.04 -9.87 0.31
N PHE A 327 19.61 -8.73 0.86
CA PHE A 327 18.35 -8.64 1.58
C PHE A 327 17.59 -7.37 1.18
N LEU A 328 16.27 -7.47 1.32
CA LEU A 328 15.40 -6.31 1.23
C LEU A 328 15.32 -5.64 2.62
N PHE A 329 16.04 -4.53 2.78
CA PHE A 329 16.12 -3.75 4.00
C PHE A 329 15.11 -2.62 4.01
N LYS A 330 14.30 -2.55 5.05
CA LYS A 330 13.48 -1.37 5.32
C LYS A 330 14.31 -0.36 6.11
N VAL A 331 14.68 0.74 5.47
CA VAL A 331 15.61 1.74 6.02
C VAL A 331 14.82 2.76 6.84
N VAL A 332 15.21 2.94 8.10
CA VAL A 332 14.66 3.95 8.99
C VAL A 332 15.61 5.15 8.99
N VAL A 333 15.16 6.23 8.37
CA VAL A 333 15.85 7.52 8.39
C VAL A 333 15.35 8.32 9.60
N THR A 334 16.27 8.81 10.42
CA THR A 334 15.96 9.63 11.61
C THR A 334 16.36 11.08 11.38
N GLU A 335 15.89 12.01 12.22
CA GLU A 335 16.32 13.41 12.15
C GLU A 335 17.84 13.58 12.24
N ASP A 336 18.53 12.70 12.97
CA ASP A 336 20.01 12.70 13.06
C ASP A 336 20.68 12.36 11.72
N ASN A 337 20.04 11.53 10.88
CA ASN A 337 20.55 11.24 9.53
C ASN A 337 20.46 12.47 8.61
N VAL A 338 19.47 13.32 8.84
CA VAL A 338 19.19 14.51 8.01
C VAL A 338 19.95 15.74 8.53
N LYS A 339 19.90 16.00 9.84
CA LYS A 339 20.45 17.22 10.47
C LYS A 339 21.93 17.11 10.83
N LYS A 340 22.41 15.90 11.17
CA LYS A 340 23.80 15.66 11.62
C LYS A 340 24.65 14.91 10.60
N VAL A 341 24.12 14.69 9.39
CA VAL A 341 24.78 13.94 8.29
C VAL A 341 25.30 12.58 8.78
N LYS A 342 24.50 11.90 9.61
CA LYS A 342 24.86 10.58 10.10
C LYS A 342 24.68 9.56 8.97
N THR A 343 25.77 8.89 8.60
CA THR A 343 25.82 7.94 7.47
C THR A 343 25.42 6.51 7.87
N SER A 344 24.87 6.30 9.07
CA SER A 344 24.39 4.99 9.53
C SER A 344 22.88 4.97 9.75
N PHE A 345 22.22 3.93 9.25
CA PHE A 345 20.76 3.85 9.18
C PHE A 345 20.25 2.62 9.92
N CYS A 346 19.22 2.75 10.75
CA CYS A 346 18.59 1.60 11.38
C CYS A 346 17.74 0.84 10.37
N VAL A 347 17.72 -0.50 10.41
CA VAL A 347 17.01 -1.29 9.40
C VAL A 347 16.13 -2.39 9.97
N ASN A 348 15.07 -2.74 9.24
CA ASN A 348 14.29 -3.98 9.42
C ASN A 348 14.44 -4.91 8.20
N LEU A 349 14.17 -6.19 8.39
CA LEU A 349 14.16 -7.20 7.33
C LEU A 349 12.73 -7.50 6.88
N ASN A 350 12.46 -7.44 5.57
CA ASN A 350 11.15 -7.76 5.01
C ASN A 350 11.04 -9.20 4.48
N ALA A 351 12.12 -9.81 3.98
CA ALA A 351 12.18 -11.23 3.58
C ALA A 351 13.63 -11.71 3.34
N GLU A 352 13.89 -13.00 3.53
CA GLU A 352 15.00 -13.73 2.90
C GLU A 352 14.50 -14.24 1.54
N ALA A 353 14.99 -13.69 0.44
CA ALA A 353 14.77 -14.28 -0.86
C ALA A 353 16.11 -14.30 -1.62
N PRO A 354 16.59 -15.47 -2.08
CA PRO A 354 17.53 -15.49 -3.18
C PRO A 354 16.74 -15.02 -4.40
N ILE A 355 17.00 -13.78 -4.85
CA ILE A 355 16.44 -13.32 -6.11
C ILE A 355 17.17 -14.10 -7.20
N GLU A 356 16.52 -15.11 -7.78
CA GLU A 356 16.92 -15.62 -9.09
C GLU A 356 17.04 -14.41 -10.01
N LYS A 357 18.25 -14.18 -10.53
CA LYS A 357 18.57 -13.08 -11.42
C LYS A 357 17.50 -12.97 -12.51
N ILE A 358 16.63 -11.97 -12.41
CA ILE A 358 15.90 -11.49 -13.58
C ILE A 358 16.96 -10.79 -14.42
N VAL A 359 17.59 -11.57 -15.30
CA VAL A 359 18.43 -11.04 -16.36
C VAL A 359 17.51 -10.15 -17.20
N PRO A 360 17.79 -8.85 -17.35
CA PRO A 360 17.12 -8.06 -18.37
C PRO A 360 17.38 -8.77 -19.69
N ALA A 361 16.31 -9.06 -20.46
CA ALA A 361 16.45 -9.50 -21.83
C ALA A 361 17.15 -8.38 -22.61
N SER A 362 18.48 -8.38 -22.56
CA SER A 362 19.34 -7.57 -23.39
C SER A 362 19.33 -8.19 -24.77
N SER A 363 18.76 -7.42 -25.70
CA SER A 363 19.25 -7.27 -27.07
C SER A 363 20.20 -8.38 -27.54
N ARG A 364 19.65 -9.42 -28.17
CA ARG A 364 20.35 -10.05 -29.28
C ARG A 364 19.78 -9.46 -30.56
N SER A 365 20.44 -8.40 -31.01
CA SER A 365 20.72 -8.22 -32.42
C SER A 365 21.54 -9.41 -32.88
N ASP A 366 20.97 -10.24 -33.74
CA ASP A 366 21.51 -10.64 -35.04
C ASP A 366 20.39 -11.27 -35.87
#